data_AF-A0A7X7Q094-F1
#
_entry.id   AF-A0A7X7Q094-F1
#
_cell.length_a   1.000
_cell.length_b   1.000
_cell.length_c   1.000
_cell.angle_alpha   90.00
_cell.angle_beta   90.00
_cell.angle_gamma   90.00
#
_symmetry.space_group_name_H-M   'P 1'
#
loop_
_entity.id
_entity.type
_entity.pdbx_description
1 polymer ?
#
loop_
_entity_poly.entity_id
_entity_poly.type
_entity_poly.pdbx_seq_one_letter_code
_entity_poly.pdbx_strand_id
1 'polypeptide(L)'
;MRKSQFTGSAWGLFGWQVLLTISVLLFVIPIVFVFPLYVKWLYEHLEIDGKQLEFDYDGPWWGLLGWSLFAFITFGIGSFYATKRIIQFMIKHAKIKGESTDGSEFAGSAWYIFLFWILWGLCGYAFFIPLAFLFPYMSKYMVTNTKYSGRVLKFTSEDIWWGAYGWFMLAVLTFGFGAFYAQKRMIQWIVNHTNFEKVNERIYEL
;
A
#
# COMPACT_ATOMS: atom_id res chain seq x y z
N MET A 1 23.80 5.45 -0.30
CA MET A 1 22.41 5.36 0.20
C MET A 1 22.19 3.94 0.67
N ARG A 2 21.57 3.74 1.83
CA ARG A 2 21.20 2.38 2.27
C ARG A 2 20.06 1.88 1.37
N LYS A 3 19.96 0.57 1.17
CA LYS A 3 18.96 0.02 0.24
C LYS A 3 17.60 -0.07 0.94
N SER A 4 16.57 0.44 0.29
CA SER A 4 15.18 0.11 0.61
C SER A 4 14.86 -1.22 -0.05
N GLN A 5 14.26 -2.16 0.69
CA GLN A 5 13.94 -3.49 0.19
C GLN A 5 12.72 -4.10 0.86
N PHE A 6 12.03 -4.96 0.12
CA PHE A 6 10.99 -5.83 0.65
C PHE A 6 11.49 -7.27 0.70
N THR A 7 11.56 -7.85 1.90
CA THR A 7 12.11 -9.18 2.17
C THR A 7 11.06 -10.28 2.18
N GLY A 8 9.77 -9.93 2.06
CA GLY A 8 8.66 -10.88 2.11
C GLY A 8 8.67 -11.89 0.97
N SER A 9 8.24 -13.11 1.29
CA SER A 9 8.15 -14.20 0.32
C SER A 9 6.87 -14.09 -0.53
N ALA A 10 6.93 -14.57 -1.77
CA ALA A 10 5.75 -14.60 -2.65
C ALA A 10 4.68 -15.56 -2.11
N TRP A 11 5.12 -16.67 -1.50
CA TRP A 11 4.26 -17.62 -0.81
C TRP A 11 3.61 -17.05 0.45
N GLY A 12 4.30 -16.17 1.17
CA GLY A 12 3.72 -15.43 2.29
C GLY A 12 2.59 -14.52 1.83
N LEU A 13 2.83 -13.75 0.74
CA LEU A 13 1.78 -12.92 0.13
C LEU A 13 0.58 -13.78 -0.33
N PHE A 14 0.84 -14.92 -0.98
CA PHE A 14 -0.22 -15.84 -1.40
C PHE A 14 -1.03 -16.37 -0.20
N GLY A 15 -0.36 -16.83 0.85
CA GLY A 15 -1.02 -17.33 2.07
C GLY A 15 -1.90 -16.26 2.72
N TRP A 16 -1.40 -15.03 2.83
CA TRP A 16 -2.20 -13.91 3.34
C TRP A 16 -3.39 -13.57 2.45
N GLN A 17 -3.22 -13.59 1.12
CA GLN A 17 -4.33 -13.34 0.20
C GLN A 17 -5.43 -14.39 0.35
N VAL A 18 -5.07 -15.67 0.46
CA VAL A 18 -6.04 -16.75 0.71
C VAL A 18 -6.78 -16.52 2.03
N LEU A 19 -6.06 -16.18 3.10
CA LEU A 19 -6.67 -15.89 4.40
C LEU A 19 -7.62 -14.68 4.34
N LEU A 20 -7.21 -13.59 3.68
CA LEU A 20 -8.04 -12.40 3.50
C LEU A 20 -9.30 -12.73 2.68
N THR A 21 -9.16 -13.48 1.58
CA THR A 21 -10.31 -13.89 0.75
C THR A 21 -11.29 -14.76 1.53
N ILE A 22 -10.80 -15.80 2.23
CA ILE A 22 -11.64 -16.65 3.08
C ILE A 22 -12.33 -15.82 4.16
N SER A 23 -11.62 -14.84 4.75
CA SER A 23 -12.17 -13.96 5.78
C SER A 23 -13.32 -13.09 5.27
N VAL A 24 -13.25 -12.62 4.02
CA VAL A 24 -14.35 -11.89 3.38
C VAL A 24 -15.53 -12.83 3.12
N LEU A 25 -15.27 -14.04 2.59
CA LEU A 25 -16.31 -15.01 2.24
C LEU A 25 -17.06 -15.55 3.47
N LEU A 26 -16.37 -15.72 4.60
CA LEU A 26 -16.96 -16.15 5.88
C LEU A 26 -17.58 -14.98 6.66
N PHE A 27 -18.51 -14.27 6.03
CA PHE A 27 -19.33 -13.21 6.64
C PHE A 27 -18.61 -11.94 7.09
N VAL A 28 -17.44 -11.62 6.51
CA VAL A 28 -16.69 -10.37 6.72
C VAL A 28 -16.11 -10.19 8.14
N ILE A 29 -16.74 -10.71 9.20
CA ILE A 29 -16.27 -10.57 10.59
C ILE A 29 -14.80 -11.02 10.76
N PRO A 30 -14.34 -12.16 10.22
CA PRO A 30 -12.95 -12.58 10.39
C PRO A 30 -11.93 -11.54 9.87
N ILE A 31 -12.30 -10.69 8.90
CA ILE A 31 -11.37 -9.72 8.32
C ILE A 31 -10.89 -8.68 9.35
N VAL A 32 -11.68 -8.36 10.38
CA VAL A 32 -11.29 -7.38 11.40
C VAL A 32 -10.09 -7.86 12.24
N PHE A 33 -9.88 -9.19 12.30
CA PHE A 33 -8.75 -9.81 12.98
C PHE A 33 -7.60 -10.10 12.00
N VAL A 34 -7.91 -10.62 10.82
CA VAL A 34 -6.90 -11.05 9.84
C VAL A 34 -6.20 -9.86 9.20
N PHE A 35 -6.90 -8.75 8.95
CA PHE A 35 -6.31 -7.59 8.29
C PHE A 35 -5.17 -6.95 9.09
N PRO A 36 -5.31 -6.63 10.39
CA PRO A 36 -4.19 -6.13 11.19
C PRO A 36 -2.97 -7.07 11.20
N LEU A 37 -3.18 -8.39 11.27
CA LEU A 37 -2.10 -9.37 11.24
C LEU A 37 -1.36 -9.38 9.89
N TYR A 38 -2.10 -9.28 8.79
CA TYR A 38 -1.50 -9.13 7.46
C TYR A 38 -0.67 -7.85 7.35
N VAL A 39 -1.20 -6.71 7.85
CA VAL A 39 -0.48 -5.43 7.84
C VAL A 39 0.79 -5.54 8.69
N LYS A 40 0.71 -6.14 9.88
CA LYS A 40 1.87 -6.40 10.73
C LYS A 40 2.96 -7.18 9.98
N TRP A 41 2.59 -8.30 9.37
CA TRP A 41 3.50 -9.10 8.55
C TRP A 41 4.10 -8.29 7.40
N LEU A 42 3.30 -7.47 6.71
CA LEU A 42 3.77 -6.65 5.59
C LEU A 42 4.86 -5.66 6.03
N TYR A 43 4.64 -4.94 7.14
CA TYR A 43 5.57 -3.93 7.66
C TYR A 43 6.85 -4.55 8.22
N GLU A 44 6.76 -5.72 8.87
CA GLU A 44 7.94 -6.47 9.34
C GLU A 44 8.92 -6.82 8.20
N HIS A 45 8.40 -6.99 6.98
CA HIS A 45 9.20 -7.31 5.80
C HIS A 45 9.57 -6.09 4.96
N LEU A 46 9.30 -4.88 5.46
CA LEU A 46 9.51 -3.62 4.75
C LEU A 46 10.64 -2.82 5.41
N GLU A 47 11.69 -2.55 4.62
CA GLU A 47 12.84 -1.78 5.02
C GLU A 47 13.01 -0.58 4.08
N ILE A 48 13.07 0.64 4.62
CA ILE A 48 13.28 1.89 3.87
C ILE A 48 14.58 2.53 4.35
N ASP A 49 15.53 2.82 3.45
CA ASP A 49 16.85 3.37 3.78
C ASP A 49 17.58 2.62 4.90
N GLY A 50 17.44 1.29 4.94
CA GLY A 50 18.05 0.47 5.99
C GLY A 50 17.36 0.57 7.36
N LYS A 51 16.15 1.15 7.42
CA LYS A 51 15.31 1.23 8.63
C LYS A 51 14.09 0.33 8.45
N GLN A 52 13.95 -0.64 9.35
CA GLN A 52 12.80 -1.54 9.36
C GLN A 52 11.58 -0.79 9.88
N LEU A 53 10.43 -0.92 9.20
CA LEU A 53 9.17 -0.44 9.74
C LEU A 53 8.56 -1.48 10.69
N GLU A 54 7.72 -1.00 11.60
CA GLU A 54 7.03 -1.80 12.59
C GLU A 54 5.58 -1.33 12.68
N PHE A 55 4.65 -2.27 12.79
CA PHE A 55 3.23 -1.97 12.97
C PHE A 55 2.85 -2.25 14.42
N ASP A 56 2.52 -1.19 15.15
CA ASP A 56 2.24 -1.17 16.59
C ASP A 56 0.74 -1.22 16.84
N TYR A 57 0.14 -2.37 16.51
CA TYR A 57 -1.27 -2.65 16.77
C TYR A 57 -1.55 -4.15 16.79
N ASP A 58 -2.03 -4.65 17.92
CA ASP A 58 -2.27 -6.08 18.17
C ASP A 58 -3.76 -6.46 18.30
N GLY A 59 -4.67 -5.51 18.09
CA GLY A 59 -6.11 -5.69 18.32
C GLY A 59 -6.95 -6.02 17.06
N PRO A 60 -8.24 -6.31 17.22
CA PRO A 60 -9.20 -6.33 16.12
C PRO A 60 -9.58 -4.92 15.67
N TRP A 61 -9.51 -4.66 14.38
CA TRP A 61 -9.90 -3.36 13.84
C TRP A 61 -11.35 -3.33 13.37
N TRP A 62 -12.27 -3.08 14.32
CA TRP A 62 -13.71 -2.93 14.05
C TRP A 62 -14.06 -1.76 13.11
N GLY A 63 -13.18 -0.76 13.00
CA GLY A 63 -13.36 0.32 12.04
C GLY A 63 -13.39 -0.19 10.60
N LEU A 64 -12.70 -1.30 10.29
CA LEU A 64 -12.76 -1.94 8.98
C LEU A 64 -14.20 -2.33 8.63
N LEU A 65 -14.89 -3.02 9.55
CA LEU A 65 -16.28 -3.43 9.36
C LEU A 65 -17.22 -2.24 9.17
N GLY A 66 -17.04 -1.18 9.97
CA GLY A 66 -17.83 0.05 9.85
C GLY A 66 -17.68 0.73 8.49
N TRP A 67 -16.43 0.84 7.99
CA TRP A 67 -16.15 1.41 6.67
C TRP A 67 -16.60 0.49 5.53
N SER A 68 -16.50 -0.83 5.69
CA SER A 68 -17.03 -1.80 4.74
C SER A 68 -18.56 -1.72 4.63
N LEU A 69 -19.26 -1.60 5.77
CA LEU A 69 -20.72 -1.43 5.79
C LEU A 69 -21.15 -0.09 5.18
N PHE A 70 -20.41 0.98 5.48
CA PHE A 70 -20.63 2.29 4.85
C PHE A 70 -20.48 2.22 3.33
N ALA A 71 -19.42 1.57 2.84
CA ALA A 71 -19.23 1.34 1.40
C ALA A 71 -20.36 0.51 0.80
N PHE A 72 -20.87 -0.49 1.52
CA PHE A 72 -22.00 -1.32 1.08
C PHE A 72 -23.31 -0.52 0.96
N ILE A 73 -23.69 0.23 1.99
CA ILE A 73 -24.94 1.01 2.04
C ILE A 73 -24.94 2.13 0.98
N THR A 74 -23.77 2.69 0.67
CA THR A 74 -23.60 3.72 -0.36
C THR A 74 -23.41 3.15 -1.77
N PHE A 75 -23.70 1.85 -1.97
CA PHE A 75 -23.54 1.15 -3.25
C PHE A 75 -22.15 1.33 -3.88
N GLY A 76 -21.11 1.29 -3.04
CA GLY A 76 -19.72 1.41 -3.46
C GLY A 76 -19.20 2.84 -3.58
N ILE A 77 -20.05 3.87 -3.58
CA ILE A 77 -19.58 5.27 -3.61
C ILE A 77 -18.75 5.58 -2.35
N GLY A 78 -19.13 5.06 -1.18
CA GLY A 78 -18.36 5.24 0.05
C GLY A 78 -17.00 4.53 0.07
N SER A 79 -16.70 3.65 -0.90
CA SER A 79 -15.51 2.79 -0.89
C SER A 79 -14.19 3.55 -0.96
N PHE A 80 -14.14 4.71 -1.64
CA PHE A 80 -12.91 5.49 -1.72
C PHE A 80 -12.61 6.24 -0.42
N TYR A 81 -13.64 6.67 0.32
CA TYR A 81 -13.47 7.17 1.68
C TYR A 81 -13.02 6.07 2.64
N ALA A 82 -13.63 4.88 2.54
CA ALA A 82 -13.22 3.69 3.28
C ALA A 82 -11.74 3.35 3.00
N THR A 83 -11.32 3.36 1.73
CA THR A 83 -9.93 3.09 1.32
C THR A 83 -8.95 4.07 1.95
N LYS A 84 -9.24 5.38 1.90
CA LYS A 84 -8.41 6.39 2.58
C LYS A 84 -8.29 6.10 4.08
N ARG A 85 -9.39 5.72 4.73
CA ARG A 85 -9.42 5.44 6.18
C ARG A 85 -8.64 4.19 6.54
N ILE A 86 -8.68 3.16 5.70
CA ILE A 86 -7.81 1.99 5.81
C ILE A 86 -6.34 2.40 5.73
N ILE A 87 -5.96 3.21 4.75
CA ILE A 87 -4.58 3.70 4.62
C ILE A 87 -4.15 4.50 5.85
N GLN A 88 -4.97 5.45 6.29
CA GLN A 88 -4.70 6.25 7.49
C GLN A 88 -4.56 5.38 8.74
N PHE A 89 -5.38 4.35 8.88
CA PHE A 89 -5.27 3.41 10.00
C PHE A 89 -3.94 2.65 9.97
N MET A 90 -3.53 2.12 8.81
CA MET A 90 -2.26 1.42 8.66
C MET A 90 -1.07 2.33 9.01
N ILE A 91 -1.07 3.56 8.49
CA ILE A 91 0.05 4.50 8.64
C ILE A 91 0.12 5.03 10.07
N LYS A 92 -1.02 5.35 10.69
CA LYS A 92 -1.08 5.87 12.06
C LYS A 92 -0.45 4.91 13.09
N HIS A 93 -0.59 3.61 12.88
CA HIS A 93 -0.03 2.59 13.75
C HIS A 93 1.29 2.03 13.21
N ALA A 94 1.87 2.65 12.18
CA ALA A 94 3.18 2.28 11.69
C ALA A 94 4.24 3.25 12.24
N LYS A 95 5.37 2.69 12.67
CA LYS A 95 6.54 3.43 13.16
C LYS A 95 7.81 2.88 12.53
N ILE A 96 8.86 3.67 12.59
CA ILE A 96 10.21 3.15 12.35
C ILE A 96 10.61 2.38 13.60
N LYS A 97 11.18 1.17 13.45
CA LYS A 97 11.59 0.33 14.59
C LYS A 97 12.55 1.10 15.50
N GLY A 98 12.18 1.23 16.77
CA GLY A 98 12.92 2.00 17.77
C GLY A 98 12.61 3.50 17.84
N GLU A 99 11.67 4.00 17.02
CA GLU A 99 11.16 5.38 17.07
C GLU A 99 9.68 5.37 17.53
N SER A 100 9.14 6.53 17.91
CA SER A 100 7.73 6.65 18.32
C SER A 100 6.78 6.64 17.11
N THR A 101 5.51 6.31 17.34
CA THR A 101 4.42 6.41 16.35
C THR A 101 4.00 7.86 16.07
N ASP A 102 4.45 8.82 16.90
CA ASP A 102 4.04 10.21 16.79
C ASP A 102 4.54 10.82 15.48
N GLY A 103 3.60 11.45 14.75
CA GLY A 103 3.88 12.05 13.45
C GLY A 103 3.79 11.10 12.26
N SER A 104 3.35 9.84 12.44
CA SER A 104 2.95 8.98 11.31
C SER A 104 1.57 9.36 10.79
N GLU A 105 1.51 9.84 9.56
CA GLU A 105 0.26 10.32 8.95
C GLU A 105 0.22 10.11 7.43
N PHE A 106 -1.00 9.93 6.91
CA PHE A 106 -1.27 9.95 5.48
C PHE A 106 -2.15 11.15 5.14
N ALA A 107 -1.57 12.10 4.41
CA ALA A 107 -2.19 13.37 4.03
C ALA A 107 -2.95 13.32 2.69
N GLY A 108 -2.96 12.16 2.01
CA GLY A 108 -3.57 12.03 0.69
C GLY A 108 -5.09 12.28 0.66
N SER A 109 -5.57 12.68 -0.51
CA SER A 109 -6.97 12.96 -0.84
C SER A 109 -7.71 11.70 -1.28
N ALA A 110 -8.93 11.52 -0.76
CA ALA A 110 -9.80 10.41 -1.17
C ALA A 110 -10.24 10.53 -2.64
N TRP A 111 -10.38 11.77 -3.15
CA TRP A 111 -10.74 12.04 -4.54
C TRP A 111 -9.67 11.55 -5.51
N TYR A 112 -8.41 11.66 -5.15
CA TYR A 112 -7.32 11.18 -5.99
C TYR A 112 -7.31 9.64 -6.05
N ILE A 113 -7.55 8.97 -4.92
CA ILE A 113 -7.75 7.51 -4.86
C ILE A 113 -8.93 7.11 -5.75
N PHE A 114 -10.05 7.84 -5.69
CA PHE A 114 -11.22 7.59 -6.53
C PHE A 114 -10.92 7.73 -8.02
N LEU A 115 -10.29 8.83 -8.44
CA LEU A 115 -9.88 9.04 -9.83
C LEU A 115 -8.94 7.94 -10.32
N PHE A 116 -8.00 7.51 -9.48
CA PHE A 116 -7.13 6.38 -9.79
C PHE A 116 -7.94 5.10 -10.04
N TRP A 117 -8.93 4.76 -9.21
CA TRP A 117 -9.75 3.56 -9.42
C TRP A 117 -10.57 3.60 -10.71
N ILE A 118 -11.13 4.76 -11.05
CA ILE A 118 -11.82 4.95 -12.33
C ILE A 118 -10.84 4.75 -13.50
N LEU A 119 -9.69 5.43 -13.45
CA LEU A 119 -8.69 5.32 -14.51
C LEU A 119 -8.16 3.89 -14.62
N TRP A 120 -7.90 3.22 -13.50
CA TRP A 120 -7.44 1.84 -13.45
C TRP A 120 -8.47 0.91 -14.12
N GLY A 121 -9.75 1.06 -13.79
CA GLY A 121 -10.84 0.32 -14.43
C GLY A 121 -10.88 0.57 -15.94
N LEU A 122 -10.97 1.83 -16.37
CA LEU A 122 -11.04 2.19 -17.79
C LEU A 122 -9.81 1.72 -18.57
N CYS A 123 -8.62 1.89 -18.02
CA CYS A 123 -7.36 1.48 -18.65
C CYS A 123 -7.24 -0.04 -18.73
N GLY A 124 -7.67 -0.75 -17.69
CA GLY A 124 -7.70 -2.21 -17.65
C GLY A 124 -8.67 -2.82 -18.64
N TYR A 125 -9.81 -2.17 -18.92
CA TYR A 125 -10.78 -2.69 -19.89
C TYR A 125 -10.48 -2.31 -21.35
N ALA A 126 -9.91 -1.14 -21.61
CA ALA A 126 -9.83 -0.62 -22.97
C ALA A 126 -8.46 -0.81 -23.67
N PHE A 127 -7.34 -0.64 -22.96
CA PHE A 127 -6.04 -0.48 -23.64
C PHE A 127 -4.84 -1.17 -22.99
N PHE A 128 -4.93 -1.59 -21.71
CA PHE A 128 -3.90 -2.26 -20.88
C PHE A 128 -2.55 -1.52 -20.71
N ILE A 129 -1.98 -0.97 -21.77
CA ILE A 129 -0.74 -0.16 -21.81
C ILE A 129 -0.78 1.03 -20.83
N PRO A 130 -1.87 1.79 -20.67
CA PRO A 130 -1.89 2.92 -19.73
C PRO A 130 -1.66 2.52 -18.26
N LEU A 131 -1.85 1.24 -17.90
CA LEU A 131 -1.55 0.76 -16.54
C LEU A 131 -0.07 0.92 -16.17
N ALA A 132 0.85 0.83 -17.15
CA ALA A 132 2.29 1.02 -16.94
C ALA A 132 2.66 2.45 -16.51
N PHE A 133 1.82 3.43 -16.83
CA PHE A 133 1.96 4.84 -16.45
C PHE A 133 1.25 5.14 -15.14
N LEU A 134 0.04 4.60 -15.00
CA LEU A 134 -0.83 4.89 -13.86
C LEU A 134 -0.26 4.33 -12.55
N PHE A 135 0.39 3.16 -12.60
CA PHE A 135 0.94 2.52 -11.41
C PHE A 135 2.11 3.30 -10.77
N PRO A 136 3.17 3.72 -11.50
CA PRO A 136 4.19 4.63 -10.96
C PRO A 136 3.62 5.92 -10.40
N TYR A 137 2.66 6.52 -11.10
CA TYR A 137 2.06 7.80 -10.71
C TYR A 137 1.31 7.69 -9.37
N MET A 138 0.50 6.65 -9.20
CA MET A 138 -0.18 6.39 -7.93
C MET A 138 0.80 6.01 -6.82
N SER A 139 1.85 5.24 -7.13
CA SER A 139 2.89 4.89 -6.16
C SER A 139 3.60 6.15 -5.64
N LYS A 140 3.98 7.06 -6.56
CA LYS A 140 4.54 8.38 -6.23
C LYS A 140 3.60 9.14 -5.32
N TYR A 141 2.33 9.25 -5.69
CA TYR A 141 1.32 9.93 -4.88
C TYR A 141 1.19 9.37 -3.47
N MET A 142 1.08 8.04 -3.34
CA MET A 142 0.90 7.38 -2.05
C MET A 142 2.13 7.58 -1.15
N VAL A 143 3.32 7.45 -1.72
CA VAL A 143 4.59 7.61 -1.01
C VAL A 143 4.77 9.06 -0.55
N THR A 144 4.64 10.05 -1.44
CA THR A 144 4.90 11.47 -1.10
C THR A 144 3.90 12.05 -0.10
N ASN A 145 2.71 11.47 0.01
CA ASN A 145 1.69 11.87 0.98
C ASN A 145 1.76 11.08 2.30
N THR A 146 2.81 10.27 2.50
CA THR A 146 3.02 9.45 3.69
C THR A 146 4.19 9.99 4.53
N LYS A 147 3.96 10.06 5.84
CA LYS A 147 4.99 10.29 6.85
C LYS A 147 5.06 9.11 7.81
N TYR A 148 6.25 8.71 8.21
CA TYR A 148 6.49 7.77 9.31
C TYR A 148 7.36 8.45 10.37
N SER A 149 6.91 8.43 11.63
CA SER A 149 7.66 9.01 12.76
C SER A 149 8.14 10.44 12.47
N GLY A 150 7.27 11.26 11.84
CA GLY A 150 7.56 12.64 11.45
C GLY A 150 8.41 12.83 10.17
N ARG A 151 8.95 11.77 9.57
CA ARG A 151 9.75 11.86 8.34
C ARG A 151 8.91 11.62 7.09
N VAL A 152 9.00 12.54 6.13
CA VAL A 152 8.33 12.45 4.83
C VAL A 152 9.04 11.43 3.93
N LEU A 153 8.27 10.63 3.20
CA LEU A 153 8.82 9.76 2.16
C LEU A 153 8.92 10.48 0.82
N LYS A 154 9.97 10.17 0.07
CA LYS A 154 10.19 10.61 -1.30
C LYS A 154 10.22 9.40 -2.22
N PHE A 155 9.51 9.52 -3.33
CA PHE A 155 9.55 8.55 -4.41
C PHE A 155 10.53 9.02 -5.50
N THR A 156 11.50 8.18 -5.85
CA THR A 156 12.60 8.57 -6.75
C THR A 156 12.40 8.16 -8.20
N SER A 157 11.48 7.24 -8.49
CA SER A 157 11.21 6.86 -9.88
C SER A 157 10.32 7.89 -10.56
N GLU A 158 10.75 8.36 -11.72
CA GLU A 158 9.91 9.13 -12.66
C GLU A 158 9.55 8.32 -13.91
N ASP A 159 10.16 7.14 -14.06
CA ASP A 159 10.01 6.31 -15.24
C ASP A 159 8.70 5.53 -15.28
N ILE A 160 8.23 5.29 -16.51
CA ILE A 160 7.19 4.32 -16.82
C ILE A 160 7.66 2.94 -16.37
N TRP A 161 6.80 2.17 -15.71
CA TRP A 161 7.16 0.83 -15.28
C TRP A 161 6.43 -0.22 -16.10
N TRP A 162 7.06 -0.66 -17.18
CA TRP A 162 6.61 -1.78 -18.02
C TRP A 162 6.49 -3.10 -17.24
N GLY A 163 7.13 -3.21 -16.07
CA GLY A 163 6.92 -4.34 -15.18
C GLY A 163 5.47 -4.47 -14.71
N ALA A 164 4.75 -3.37 -14.44
CA ALA A 164 3.32 -3.44 -14.08
C ALA A 164 2.52 -4.13 -15.19
N TYR A 165 2.80 -3.75 -16.45
CA TYR A 165 2.18 -4.34 -17.62
C TYR A 165 2.56 -5.81 -17.78
N GLY A 166 3.85 -6.15 -17.76
CA GLY A 166 4.33 -7.52 -17.94
C GLY A 166 3.81 -8.48 -16.87
N TRP A 167 3.77 -8.03 -15.61
CA TRP A 167 3.25 -8.83 -14.50
C TRP A 167 1.73 -8.95 -14.50
N PHE A 168 1.02 -7.92 -14.95
CA PHE A 168 -0.42 -7.99 -15.18
C PHE A 168 -0.75 -8.99 -16.29
N MET A 169 -0.04 -8.93 -17.43
CA MET A 169 -0.21 -9.88 -18.52
C MET A 169 0.08 -11.32 -18.09
N LEU A 170 1.13 -11.54 -17.28
CA LEU A 170 1.38 -12.86 -16.70
C LEU A 170 0.19 -13.33 -15.86
N ALA A 171 -0.36 -12.47 -15.01
CA ALA A 171 -1.54 -12.81 -14.22
C ALA A 171 -2.73 -13.20 -15.10
N VAL A 172 -2.99 -12.47 -16.20
CA VAL A 172 -4.06 -12.82 -17.15
C VAL A 172 -3.80 -14.16 -17.84
N LEU A 173 -2.60 -14.36 -18.40
CA LEU A 173 -2.22 -15.58 -19.13
C LEU A 173 -2.25 -16.83 -18.26
N THR A 174 -1.99 -16.68 -16.96
CA THR A 174 -1.99 -17.78 -15.98
C THR A 174 -3.32 -17.90 -15.22
N PHE A 175 -4.38 -17.25 -15.71
CA PHE A 175 -5.70 -17.23 -15.07
C PHE A 175 -5.65 -16.87 -13.58
N GLY A 176 -4.83 -15.88 -13.23
CA GLY A 176 -4.67 -15.34 -11.88
C GLY A 176 -3.57 -16.01 -11.06
N PHE A 177 -3.04 -17.18 -11.47
CA PHE A 177 -1.99 -17.85 -10.68
C PHE A 177 -0.71 -17.00 -10.61
N GLY A 178 -0.32 -16.29 -11.66
CA GLY A 178 0.82 -15.38 -11.65
C GLY A 178 0.63 -14.11 -10.82
N ALA A 179 -0.58 -13.82 -10.33
CA ALA A 179 -0.92 -12.56 -9.68
C ALA A 179 -0.17 -12.34 -8.35
N PHE A 180 0.09 -13.39 -7.56
CA PHE A 180 0.84 -13.23 -6.32
C PHE A 180 2.33 -12.94 -6.55
N TYR A 181 2.91 -13.49 -7.62
CA TYR A 181 4.28 -13.20 -8.01
C TYR A 181 4.40 -11.78 -8.56
N ALA A 182 3.41 -11.35 -9.36
CA ALA A 182 3.24 -9.98 -9.79
C ALA A 182 3.20 -9.01 -8.60
N GLN A 183 2.33 -9.28 -7.61
CA GLN A 183 2.18 -8.46 -6.42
C GLN A 183 3.50 -8.28 -5.65
N LYS A 184 4.27 -9.37 -5.45
CA LYS A 184 5.60 -9.27 -4.83
C LYS A 184 6.50 -8.28 -5.57
N ARG A 185 6.58 -8.41 -6.89
CA ARG A 185 7.45 -7.56 -7.73
C ARG A 185 7.02 -6.11 -7.73
N MET A 186 5.71 -5.85 -7.69
CA MET A 186 5.13 -4.51 -7.54
C MET A 186 5.56 -3.87 -6.21
N ILE A 187 5.42 -4.59 -5.09
CA ILE A 187 5.84 -4.10 -3.77
C ILE A 187 7.35 -3.83 -3.74
N GLN A 188 8.16 -4.79 -4.22
CA GLN A 188 9.62 -4.62 -4.30
C GLN A 188 10.00 -3.39 -5.11
N TRP A 189 9.36 -3.16 -6.25
CA TRP A 189 9.62 -2.00 -7.08
C TRP A 189 9.27 -0.69 -6.37
N ILE A 190 8.12 -0.60 -5.70
CA ILE A 190 7.73 0.60 -4.93
C ILE A 190 8.78 0.88 -3.85
N VAL A 191 9.11 -0.14 -3.06
CA VAL A 191 10.02 0.02 -1.91
C VAL A 191 11.42 0.42 -2.37
N ASN A 192 11.96 -0.19 -3.43
CA ASN A 192 13.28 0.14 -3.96
C ASN A 192 13.40 1.60 -4.45
N HIS A 193 12.28 2.24 -4.80
CA HIS A 193 12.22 3.63 -5.24
C HIS A 193 11.65 4.57 -4.16
N THR A 194 11.56 4.11 -2.92
CA THR A 194 11.09 4.89 -1.78
C THR A 194 12.26 5.15 -0.83
N ASN A 195 12.47 6.41 -0.47
CA ASN A 195 13.48 6.83 0.49
C ASN A 195 12.89 7.88 1.43
N PHE A 196 13.49 8.10 2.60
CA PHE A 196 13.16 9.23 3.45
C PHE A 196 13.71 10.51 2.84
N GLU A 197 12.90 11.58 2.89
CA GLU A 197 13.36 12.91 2.53
C GLU A 197 14.45 13.34 3.53
N LYS A 198 15.60 13.77 3.00
CA LYS A 198 16.65 14.35 3.84
C LYS A 198 16.17 15.71 4.31
N VAL A 199 16.12 15.92 5.62
CA VAL A 199 15.93 17.25 6.19
C VAL A 199 17.12 18.09 5.73
N ASN A 200 16.88 19.11 4.91
CA ASN A 200 17.91 20.09 4.55
C ASN A 200 18.23 20.91 5.81
N GLU A 201 19.29 20.56 6.54
CA GLU A 201 19.76 21.29 7.72
C GLU A 201 20.34 22.69 7.40
N ARG A 202 20.23 23.17 6.14
CA ARG A 202 20.83 24.42 5.66
C ARG A 202 20.13 25.72 6.06
N ILE A 203 19.16 25.71 6.99
CA ILE A 203 18.38 26.92 7.35
C ILE A 203 18.74 27.47 8.74
N TYR A 204 19.67 26.87 9.48
CA TYR A 204 20.08 27.35 10.82
C TYR A 204 21.49 27.96 10.89
N GLU A 205 22.12 28.30 9.76
CA GLU A 205 23.43 28.98 9.70
C GLU A 205 23.35 30.37 9.02
N LEU A 206 22.30 31.14 9.30
CA LEU A 206 22.21 32.58 8.98
C LEU A 206 21.74 33.34 10.22
#